data_AF-A0A965KDJ1-F1
#
_entry.id   AF-A0A965KDJ1-F1
#
_cell.length_a   1.000
_cell.length_b   1.000
_cell.length_c   1.000
_cell.angle_alpha   90.00
_cell.angle_beta   90.00
_cell.angle_gamma   90.00
#
_symmetry.space_group_name_H-M   'P 1'
#
loop_
_entity.id
_entity.type
_entity.pdbx_description
1 polymer ?
#
loop_
_entity_poly.entity_id
_entity_poly.type
_entity_poly.pdbx_seq_one_letter_code
_entity_poly.pdbx_strand_id
1 'polypeptide(L)'
;MLSLLAACAWLAAAEPVPPVPPPVFSNETPVALVTGEKLAEVSFVAAHCVALQRHLEFALNLPPPPPPLARLEVADIKGFGAVETQVGAGTVLVVVRLGAGREAPGRAAEAAARAWLARVALADRRPIDASEAWTRQALACEVIAQLRPSMNDYWYREGRQAIPSALADIVAGKAPEREAFLFWRALRQTLGAPADQSKALIASAHGDSVLKLLATLAKSPDEWWLVHRAELLLSRAPVSLGLHESAESLDDISRFVFDLGHGDELIAGPDLAKHRDLPAVKASMQARLSGLRREILRQNPVYHNAWRTLGAWMERFPDAKPEELAALWAEYQNERKQAEELRRDVEAAMNWVVPAAK
;
A
#
# COMPACT_ATOMS: atom_id res chain seq x y z
N MET A 1 11.23 -34.99 -67.94
CA MET A 1 11.26 -35.24 -66.48
C MET A 1 12.37 -34.46 -65.76
N LEU A 2 13.51 -34.16 -66.38
CA LEU A 2 14.60 -33.37 -65.76
C LEU A 2 14.24 -31.89 -65.47
N SER A 3 13.40 -31.24 -66.28
CA SER A 3 13.01 -29.84 -66.04
C SER A 3 12.04 -29.61 -64.88
N LEU A 4 11.28 -30.63 -64.45
CA LEU A 4 10.37 -30.53 -63.31
C LEU A 4 11.13 -30.69 -61.97
N LEU A 5 12.16 -31.53 -61.94
CA LEU A 5 13.00 -31.71 -60.76
C LEU A 5 13.88 -30.48 -60.47
N ALA A 6 14.32 -29.76 -61.51
CA ALA A 6 15.08 -28.52 -61.35
C ALA A 6 14.23 -27.36 -60.76
N ALA A 7 12.94 -27.30 -61.10
CA ALA A 7 12.02 -26.31 -60.55
C ALA A 7 11.66 -26.58 -59.08
N CYS A 8 11.54 -27.85 -58.68
CA CYS A 8 11.31 -28.23 -57.28
C CYS A 8 12.55 -27.98 -56.40
N ALA A 9 13.77 -28.10 -56.95
CA ALA A 9 15.01 -27.82 -56.21
C ALA A 9 15.19 -26.31 -55.93
N TRP A 10 14.69 -25.43 -56.79
CA TRP A 10 14.74 -23.97 -56.58
C TRP A 10 13.68 -23.47 -55.57
N LEU A 11 12.50 -24.09 -55.52
CA LEU A 11 11.47 -23.77 -54.51
C LEU A 11 11.84 -24.28 -53.11
N ALA A 12 12.69 -25.30 -53.01
CA ALA A 12 13.22 -25.81 -51.74
C ALA A 12 14.45 -25.02 -51.23
N ALA A 13 15.00 -24.11 -52.04
CA ALA A 13 16.14 -23.27 -51.72
C ALA A 13 15.74 -21.82 -51.37
N ALA A 14 14.50 -21.61 -50.93
CA ALA A 14 14.15 -20.38 -50.24
C ALA A 14 14.96 -20.34 -48.95
N GLU A 15 15.95 -19.43 -48.88
CA GLU A 15 16.63 -19.12 -47.63
C GLU A 15 15.57 -18.90 -46.54
N PRO A 16 15.70 -19.52 -45.35
CA PRO A 16 14.76 -19.27 -44.28
C PRO A 16 14.76 -17.76 -44.03
N VAL A 17 13.63 -17.11 -44.31
CA VAL A 17 13.41 -15.69 -44.01
C VAL A 17 13.91 -15.49 -42.58
N PRO A 18 14.92 -14.63 -42.34
CA PRO A 18 15.40 -14.42 -40.99
C PRO A 18 14.18 -14.07 -40.13
N PRO A 19 13.97 -14.75 -38.99
CA PRO A 19 12.80 -14.50 -38.17
C PRO A 19 12.73 -13.01 -37.93
N VAL A 20 11.60 -12.39 -38.29
CA VAL A 20 11.36 -10.97 -38.04
C VAL A 20 11.70 -10.73 -36.57
N PRO A 21 12.68 -9.85 -36.25
CA PRO A 21 13.05 -9.63 -34.86
C PRO A 21 11.77 -9.27 -34.09
N PRO A 22 11.55 -9.87 -32.91
CA PRO A 22 10.33 -9.64 -32.15
C PRO A 22 10.14 -8.13 -31.97
N PRO A 23 8.91 -7.61 -32.10
CA PRO A 23 8.65 -6.19 -31.97
C PRO A 23 9.10 -5.73 -30.57
N VAL A 24 10.08 -4.82 -30.54
CA VAL A 24 10.53 -4.20 -29.29
C VAL A 24 9.65 -2.98 -29.03
N PHE A 25 8.87 -3.04 -27.96
CA PHE A 25 8.11 -1.90 -27.47
C PHE A 25 8.98 -1.08 -26.52
N SER A 26 8.80 0.24 -26.53
CA SER A 26 9.47 1.16 -25.62
C SER A 26 8.47 2.12 -24.98
N ASN A 27 8.72 2.48 -23.71
CA ASN A 27 7.94 3.47 -22.97
C ASN A 27 8.90 4.31 -22.11
N GLU A 28 8.97 5.60 -22.40
CA GLU A 28 9.83 6.53 -21.68
C GLU A 28 9.11 7.06 -20.43
N THR A 29 9.76 6.94 -19.28
CA THR A 29 9.27 7.46 -18.00
C THR A 29 10.33 8.37 -17.36
N PRO A 30 9.98 9.20 -16.37
CA PRO A 30 10.97 10.03 -15.67
C PRO A 30 12.10 9.25 -14.98
N VAL A 31 11.85 7.97 -14.65
CA VAL A 31 12.83 7.09 -13.99
C VAL A 31 13.68 6.32 -15.00
N ALA A 32 13.06 5.76 -16.05
CA ALA A 32 13.70 4.85 -16.99
C ALA A 32 13.02 4.82 -18.36
N LEU A 33 13.78 4.43 -19.40
CA LEU A 33 13.25 3.94 -20.67
C LEU A 33 12.99 2.43 -20.53
N VAL A 34 11.71 2.05 -20.47
CA VAL A 34 11.28 0.65 -20.34
C VAL A 34 11.15 0.04 -21.72
N THR A 35 11.71 -1.15 -21.93
CA THR A 35 11.69 -1.87 -23.22
C THR A 35 11.40 -3.36 -23.02
N GLY A 36 10.83 -4.00 -24.04
CA GLY A 36 10.53 -5.43 -24.01
C GLY A 36 9.69 -5.90 -25.21
N GLU A 37 9.49 -7.21 -25.31
CA GLU A 37 8.80 -7.84 -26.46
C GLU A 37 7.27 -7.74 -26.39
N LYS A 38 6.71 -7.45 -25.20
CA LYS A 38 5.27 -7.41 -24.98
C LYS A 38 4.83 -6.07 -24.42
N LEU A 39 3.96 -5.38 -25.17
CA LEU A 39 3.43 -4.06 -24.80
C LEU A 39 2.75 -4.03 -23.42
N ALA A 40 2.03 -5.09 -23.04
CA ALA A 40 1.35 -5.16 -21.74
C ALA A 40 2.34 -5.19 -20.58
N GLU A 41 3.44 -5.95 -20.71
CA GLU A 41 4.49 -6.04 -19.69
C GLU A 41 5.30 -4.74 -19.61
N VAL A 42 5.63 -4.13 -20.75
CA VAL A 42 6.29 -2.82 -20.82
C VAL A 42 5.44 -1.73 -20.15
N SER A 43 4.16 -1.66 -20.49
CA SER A 43 3.22 -0.70 -19.89
C SER A 43 3.05 -0.94 -18.39
N PHE A 44 3.02 -2.20 -17.95
CA PHE A 44 2.93 -2.57 -16.54
C PHE A 44 4.13 -2.06 -15.75
N VAL A 45 5.36 -2.30 -16.23
CA VAL A 45 6.57 -1.82 -15.55
C VAL A 45 6.70 -0.29 -15.62
N ALA A 46 6.34 0.33 -16.75
CA ALA A 46 6.32 1.78 -16.87
C ALA A 46 5.39 2.44 -15.82
N ALA A 47 4.23 1.83 -15.53
CA ALA A 47 3.34 2.32 -14.47
C ALA A 47 4.00 2.29 -13.08
N HIS A 48 4.88 1.33 -12.79
CA HIS A 48 5.65 1.28 -11.53
C HIS A 48 6.71 2.37 -11.47
N CYS A 49 7.40 2.65 -12.58
CA CYS A 49 8.33 3.79 -12.67
C CYS A 49 7.62 5.13 -12.46
N VAL A 50 6.45 5.33 -13.06
CA VAL A 50 5.64 6.55 -12.87
C VAL A 50 5.13 6.65 -11.42
N ALA A 51 4.69 5.55 -10.81
CA ALA A 51 4.27 5.53 -9.42
C ALA A 51 5.41 5.88 -8.45
N LEU A 52 6.62 5.37 -8.70
CA LEU A 52 7.82 5.75 -7.95
C LEU A 52 8.07 7.25 -8.07
N GLN A 53 8.08 7.79 -9.28
CA GLN A 53 8.33 9.21 -9.49
C GLN A 53 7.31 10.08 -8.75
N ARG A 54 6.02 9.73 -8.82
CA ARG A 54 4.96 10.44 -8.09
C ARG A 54 5.18 10.40 -6.58
N HIS A 55 5.58 9.24 -6.03
CA HIS A 55 5.89 9.15 -4.62
C HIS A 55 7.02 10.11 -4.23
N LEU A 56 8.12 10.12 -4.99
CA LEU A 56 9.28 10.97 -4.73
C LEU A 56 8.93 12.46 -4.84
N GLU A 57 8.18 12.86 -5.87
CA GLU A 57 7.76 14.24 -6.07
C GLU A 57 6.81 14.72 -4.96
N PHE A 58 5.74 13.98 -4.67
CA PHE A 58 4.71 14.46 -3.74
C PHE A 58 5.05 14.24 -2.27
N ALA A 59 5.75 13.15 -1.94
CA ALA A 59 6.08 12.86 -0.54
C ALA A 59 7.40 13.51 -0.10
N LEU A 60 8.36 13.67 -1.01
CA LEU A 60 9.73 14.09 -0.68
C LEU A 60 10.16 15.40 -1.35
N ASN A 61 9.33 15.98 -2.24
CA ASN A 61 9.70 17.11 -3.11
C ASN A 61 10.97 16.85 -3.92
N LEU A 62 11.17 15.60 -4.33
CA LEU A 62 12.39 15.15 -4.97
C LEU A 62 12.19 15.04 -6.50
N PRO A 63 12.87 15.89 -7.31
CA PRO A 63 12.75 15.82 -8.77
C PRO A 63 13.38 14.53 -9.33
N PRO A 64 13.09 14.18 -10.60
CA PRO A 64 13.71 13.02 -11.22
C PRO A 64 15.24 13.19 -11.28
N PRO A 65 16.03 12.10 -11.18
CA PRO A 65 17.48 12.18 -11.32
C PRO A 65 17.87 12.77 -12.69
N PRO A 66 19.04 13.44 -12.79
CA PRO A 66 19.51 13.95 -14.07
C PRO A 66 19.74 12.80 -15.08
N PRO A 67 19.68 13.09 -16.39
CA PRO A 67 20.06 12.12 -17.44
C PRO A 67 21.49 11.58 -17.25
N PRO A 68 21.80 10.39 -17.79
CA PRO A 68 20.97 9.56 -18.66
C PRO A 68 19.85 8.80 -17.92
N LEU A 69 18.76 8.50 -18.64
CA LEU A 69 17.72 7.59 -18.14
C LEU A 69 18.26 6.17 -18.02
N ALA A 70 17.84 5.43 -17.00
CA ALA A 70 18.11 4.01 -16.92
C ALA A 70 17.39 3.29 -18.07
N ARG A 71 18.01 2.23 -18.60
CA ARG A 71 17.35 1.27 -19.47
C ARG A 71 16.76 0.17 -18.60
N LEU A 72 15.46 -0.09 -18.72
CA LEU A 72 14.80 -1.17 -18.02
C LEU A 72 14.28 -2.17 -19.06
N GLU A 73 14.86 -3.37 -19.10
CA GLU A 73 14.54 -4.42 -20.07
C GLU A 73 13.69 -5.51 -19.41
N VAL A 74 12.48 -5.72 -19.93
CA VAL A 74 11.62 -6.84 -19.52
C VAL A 74 12.00 -8.05 -20.36
N ALA A 75 12.81 -8.93 -19.80
CA ALA A 75 13.37 -10.09 -20.48
C ALA A 75 13.70 -11.22 -19.50
N ASP A 76 13.71 -12.46 -20.01
CA ASP A 76 14.21 -13.63 -19.29
C ASP A 76 15.59 -14.01 -19.82
N ILE A 77 16.63 -13.51 -19.16
CA ILE A 77 18.03 -13.76 -19.55
C ILE A 77 18.59 -14.90 -18.71
N LYS A 78 19.11 -15.93 -19.38
CA LYS A 78 19.73 -17.08 -18.71
C LYS A 78 20.91 -16.63 -17.83
N GLY A 79 20.87 -17.00 -16.56
CA GLY A 79 21.91 -16.69 -15.58
C GLY A 79 21.68 -15.39 -14.79
N PHE A 80 20.67 -14.59 -15.15
CA PHE A 80 20.30 -13.40 -14.39
C PHE A 80 19.33 -13.74 -13.27
N GLY A 81 19.39 -12.95 -12.19
CA GLY A 81 18.38 -12.98 -11.14
C GLY A 81 17.00 -12.51 -11.64
N ALA A 82 16.00 -12.53 -10.75
CA ALA A 82 14.68 -12.02 -11.08
C ALA A 82 14.67 -10.51 -11.39
N VAL A 83 15.55 -9.76 -10.73
CA VAL A 83 15.85 -8.36 -11.01
C VAL A 83 17.36 -8.20 -10.92
N GLU A 84 17.99 -7.81 -12.02
CA GLU A 84 19.44 -7.65 -12.14
C GLU A 84 19.78 -6.21 -12.54
N THR A 85 20.81 -5.62 -11.95
CA THR A 85 21.24 -4.25 -12.25
C THR A 85 22.70 -4.26 -12.72
N GLN A 86 22.98 -3.62 -13.85
CA GLN A 86 24.30 -3.49 -14.43
C GLN A 86 24.54 -2.06 -14.93
N VAL A 87 25.79 -1.73 -15.23
CA VAL A 87 26.14 -0.50 -15.92
C VAL A 87 26.77 -0.84 -17.26
N GLY A 88 26.23 -0.28 -18.34
CA GLY A 88 26.78 -0.40 -19.69
C GLY A 88 26.86 0.97 -20.33
N ALA A 89 28.02 1.31 -20.89
CA ALA A 89 28.25 2.59 -21.58
C ALA A 89 27.82 3.84 -20.76
N GLY A 90 28.10 3.84 -19.46
CA GLY A 90 27.74 4.96 -18.57
C GLY A 90 26.24 5.11 -18.30
N THR A 91 25.44 4.10 -18.62
CA THR A 91 23.99 4.06 -18.37
C THR A 91 23.64 2.86 -17.50
N VAL A 92 22.70 3.03 -16.59
CA VAL A 92 22.17 1.93 -15.78
C VAL A 92 21.27 1.04 -16.65
N LEU A 93 21.51 -0.27 -16.62
CA LEU A 93 20.64 -1.30 -17.17
C LEU A 93 20.00 -2.09 -16.03
N VAL A 94 18.68 -2.20 -16.02
CA VAL A 94 17.94 -3.08 -15.11
C VAL A 94 17.20 -4.10 -15.94
N VAL A 95 17.47 -5.38 -15.73
CA VAL A 95 16.76 -6.48 -16.38
C VAL A 95 15.77 -7.07 -15.38
N VAL A 96 14.51 -7.17 -15.76
CA VAL A 96 13.45 -7.73 -14.91
C VAL A 96 12.75 -8.91 -15.58
N ARG A 97 12.67 -10.01 -14.84
CA ARG A 97 11.81 -11.15 -15.16
C ARG A 97 10.57 -11.12 -14.30
N LEU A 98 9.46 -10.64 -14.87
CA LEU A 98 8.19 -10.47 -14.14
C LEU A 98 7.66 -11.77 -13.51
N GLY A 99 7.80 -12.91 -14.19
CA GLY A 99 7.30 -14.20 -13.69
C GLY A 99 5.77 -14.26 -13.60
N ALA A 100 5.25 -15.01 -12.63
CA ALA A 100 3.82 -15.20 -12.45
C ALA A 100 3.13 -13.94 -11.88
N GLY A 101 1.81 -13.84 -12.05
CA GLY A 101 1.03 -12.66 -11.64
C GLY A 101 1.12 -12.28 -10.15
N ARG A 102 1.47 -13.23 -9.27
CA ARG A 102 1.71 -12.98 -7.84
C ARG A 102 3.03 -12.24 -7.58
N GLU A 103 4.06 -12.53 -8.37
CA GLU A 103 5.43 -12.03 -8.18
C GLU A 103 5.69 -10.75 -8.97
N ALA A 104 4.99 -10.60 -10.10
CA ALA A 104 5.19 -9.50 -11.05
C ALA A 104 5.13 -8.10 -10.42
N PRO A 105 4.20 -7.76 -9.51
CA PRO A 105 4.15 -6.44 -8.88
C PRO A 105 5.41 -6.14 -8.04
N GLY A 106 5.86 -7.10 -7.24
CA GLY A 106 7.05 -6.97 -6.40
C GLY A 106 8.31 -6.74 -7.25
N ARG A 107 8.48 -7.55 -8.29
CA ARG A 107 9.65 -7.45 -9.19
C ARG A 107 9.66 -6.16 -10.02
N ALA A 108 8.50 -5.72 -10.50
CA ALA A 108 8.37 -4.45 -11.22
C ALA A 108 8.67 -3.24 -10.32
N ALA A 109 8.15 -3.27 -9.08
CA ALA A 109 8.41 -2.23 -8.09
C ALA A 109 9.90 -2.18 -7.68
N GLU A 110 10.51 -3.35 -7.46
CA GLU A 110 11.93 -3.46 -7.18
C GLU A 110 12.80 -2.98 -8.35
N ALA A 111 12.45 -3.32 -9.59
CA ALA A 111 13.16 -2.85 -10.78
C ALA A 111 13.12 -1.32 -10.90
N ALA A 112 11.96 -0.70 -10.64
CA ALA A 112 11.83 0.76 -10.62
C ALA A 112 12.68 1.39 -9.51
N ALA A 113 12.65 0.83 -8.29
CA ALA A 113 13.44 1.31 -7.16
C ALA A 113 14.95 1.22 -7.43
N ARG A 114 15.41 0.07 -7.96
CA ARG A 114 16.82 -0.13 -8.34
C ARG A 114 17.25 0.80 -9.47
N ALA A 115 16.41 1.02 -10.48
CA ALA A 115 16.70 1.97 -11.55
C ALA A 115 16.92 3.38 -11.01
N TRP A 116 16.07 3.84 -10.09
CA TRP A 116 16.23 5.15 -9.48
C TRP A 116 17.49 5.25 -8.60
N LEU A 117 17.67 4.30 -7.67
CA LEU A 117 18.82 4.27 -6.74
C LEU A 117 20.15 4.22 -7.49
N ALA A 118 20.26 3.34 -8.50
CA ALA A 118 21.47 3.21 -9.30
C ALA A 118 21.77 4.48 -10.11
N ARG A 119 20.75 5.21 -10.60
CA ARG A 119 20.96 6.50 -11.29
C ARG A 119 21.47 7.58 -10.35
N VAL A 120 20.92 7.65 -9.13
CA VAL A 120 21.41 8.59 -8.10
C VAL A 120 22.87 8.28 -7.76
N ALA A 121 23.18 7.01 -7.50
CA ALA A 121 24.55 6.58 -7.23
C ALA A 121 25.50 6.90 -8.40
N LEU A 122 25.09 6.60 -9.63
CA LEU A 122 25.91 6.83 -10.83
C LEU A 122 26.18 8.31 -11.08
N ALA A 123 25.20 9.19 -10.83
CA ALA A 123 25.35 10.64 -10.98
C ALA A 123 26.49 11.18 -10.10
N ASP A 124 26.65 10.65 -8.89
CA ASP A 124 27.72 10.99 -7.94
C ASP A 124 28.90 10.01 -7.96
N ARG A 125 29.02 9.19 -9.02
CA ARG A 125 30.12 8.23 -9.24
C ARG A 125 30.30 7.22 -8.09
N ARG A 126 29.21 6.88 -7.42
CA ARG A 126 29.13 5.82 -6.41
C ARG A 126 28.81 4.46 -7.06
N PRO A 127 29.14 3.33 -6.40
CA PRO A 127 28.72 2.01 -6.88
C PRO A 127 27.20 1.91 -6.97
N ILE A 128 26.68 1.35 -8.06
CA ILE A 128 25.23 1.26 -8.33
C ILE A 128 24.48 0.30 -7.40
N ASP A 129 25.21 -0.57 -6.71
CA ASP A 129 24.74 -1.54 -5.73
C ASP A 129 25.05 -1.12 -4.28
N ALA A 130 25.55 0.11 -4.08
CA ALA A 130 25.94 0.62 -2.77
C ALA A 130 24.77 0.70 -1.78
N SER A 131 23.54 0.87 -2.26
CA SER A 131 22.36 1.04 -1.41
C SER A 131 22.07 -0.20 -0.57
N GLU A 132 21.82 0.01 0.73
CA GLU A 132 21.36 -1.03 1.65
C GLU A 132 20.05 -1.68 1.15
N ALA A 133 19.82 -2.94 1.53
CA ALA A 133 18.70 -3.72 1.00
C ALA A 133 17.34 -3.16 1.42
N TRP A 134 17.23 -2.64 2.64
CA TRP A 134 15.99 -2.05 3.16
C TRP A 134 15.47 -0.92 2.26
N THR A 135 16.33 -0.10 1.66
CA THR A 135 15.94 1.07 0.87
C THR A 135 15.26 0.63 -0.43
N ARG A 136 15.83 -0.38 -1.08
CA ARG A 136 15.23 -0.99 -2.28
C ARG A 136 13.86 -1.58 -1.97
N GLN A 137 13.76 -2.32 -0.87
CA GLN A 137 12.53 -2.96 -0.43
C GLN A 137 11.46 -1.92 -0.03
N ALA A 138 11.84 -0.89 0.72
CA ALA A 138 10.93 0.17 1.17
C ALA A 138 10.36 0.99 -0.01
N LEU A 139 11.21 1.38 -0.97
CA LEU A 139 10.76 2.07 -2.18
C LEU A 139 9.85 1.18 -3.03
N ALA A 140 10.17 -0.11 -3.18
CA ALA A 140 9.29 -1.05 -3.86
C ALA A 140 7.92 -1.15 -3.17
N CYS A 141 7.90 -1.20 -1.83
CA CYS A 141 6.66 -1.21 -1.07
C CYS A 141 5.86 0.08 -1.23
N GLU A 142 6.49 1.26 -1.26
CA GLU A 142 5.78 2.52 -1.52
C GLU A 142 5.19 2.56 -2.93
N VAL A 143 5.88 2.04 -3.95
CA VAL A 143 5.32 1.88 -5.30
C VAL A 143 4.08 0.99 -5.29
N ILE A 144 4.15 -0.17 -4.62
CA ILE A 144 3.01 -1.07 -4.49
C ILE A 144 1.86 -0.39 -3.74
N ALA A 145 2.15 0.35 -2.67
CA ALA A 145 1.14 1.07 -1.91
C ALA A 145 0.45 2.18 -2.73
N GLN A 146 1.16 2.83 -3.66
CA GLN A 146 0.58 3.81 -4.58
C GLN A 146 -0.34 3.15 -5.61
N LEU A 147 0.07 2.02 -6.18
CA LEU A 147 -0.70 1.30 -7.20
C LEU A 147 -1.85 0.45 -6.61
N ARG A 148 -1.71 0.04 -5.35
CA ARG A 148 -2.67 -0.78 -4.60
C ARG A 148 -2.83 -0.22 -3.18
N PRO A 149 -3.64 0.84 -2.99
CA PRO A 149 -3.83 1.46 -1.68
C PRO A 149 -4.27 0.50 -0.57
N SER A 150 -4.99 -0.57 -0.89
CA SER A 150 -5.40 -1.61 0.07
C SER A 150 -4.22 -2.37 0.70
N MET A 151 -3.08 -2.48 0.00
CA MET A 151 -1.87 -3.11 0.54
C MET A 151 -1.30 -2.34 1.72
N ASN A 152 -1.47 -1.01 1.70
CA ASN A 152 -1.05 -0.15 2.79
C ASN A 152 -1.81 -0.48 4.07
N ASP A 153 -3.14 -0.58 4.02
CA ASP A 153 -3.93 -0.97 5.21
C ASP A 153 -3.64 -2.40 5.65
N TYR A 154 -3.45 -3.31 4.70
CA TYR A 154 -3.06 -4.69 4.97
C TYR A 154 -1.75 -4.77 5.77
N TRP A 155 -0.69 -4.08 5.36
CA TRP A 155 0.60 -4.10 6.08
C TRP A 155 0.53 -3.49 7.47
N TYR A 156 -0.27 -2.43 7.66
CA TYR A 156 -0.49 -1.87 9.01
C TYR A 156 -1.27 -2.83 9.91
N ARG A 157 -2.30 -3.50 9.40
CA ARG A 157 -3.07 -4.49 10.16
C ARG A 157 -2.22 -5.71 10.52
N GLU A 158 -1.48 -6.25 9.55
CA GLU A 158 -0.56 -7.36 9.78
C GLU A 158 0.53 -6.96 10.79
N GLY A 159 1.07 -5.74 10.68
CA GLY A 159 2.09 -5.22 11.60
C GLY A 159 1.62 -5.12 13.05
N ARG A 160 0.33 -4.88 13.31
CA ARG A 160 -0.26 -4.92 14.66
C ARG A 160 -0.28 -6.32 15.28
N GLN A 161 -0.41 -7.35 14.45
CA GLN A 161 -0.49 -8.74 14.90
C GLN A 161 0.89 -9.42 14.93
N ALA A 162 1.81 -8.97 14.09
CA ALA A 162 3.11 -9.59 13.92
C ALA A 162 4.16 -9.08 14.94
N ILE A 163 5.02 -10.00 15.37
CA ILE A 163 6.22 -9.70 16.16
C ILE A 163 7.14 -8.78 15.32
N PRO A 164 7.63 -7.66 15.87
CA PRO A 164 8.59 -6.80 15.19
C PRO A 164 9.84 -7.56 14.76
N SER A 165 10.30 -7.35 13.52
CA SER A 165 11.61 -7.84 13.10
C SER A 165 12.73 -7.01 13.73
N ALA A 166 13.88 -7.65 13.97
CA ALA A 166 15.07 -6.96 14.44
C ALA A 166 15.55 -5.93 13.40
N LEU A 167 16.09 -4.81 13.87
CA LEU A 167 16.55 -3.74 12.98
C LEU A 167 17.63 -4.23 12.01
N ALA A 168 18.54 -5.08 12.47
CA ALA A 168 19.57 -5.70 11.63
C ALA A 168 18.98 -6.52 10.47
N ASP A 169 17.89 -7.25 10.71
CA ASP A 169 17.21 -8.04 9.66
C ASP A 169 16.49 -7.15 8.64
N ILE A 170 15.94 -6.02 9.10
CA ILE A 170 15.33 -5.01 8.22
C ILE A 170 16.40 -4.41 7.32
N VAL A 171 17.49 -3.91 7.89
CA VAL A 171 18.61 -3.29 7.14
C VAL A 171 19.20 -4.26 6.12
N ALA A 172 19.34 -5.54 6.50
CA ALA A 172 19.82 -6.60 5.63
C ALA A 172 18.82 -7.08 4.57
N GLY A 173 17.57 -6.57 4.57
CA GLY A 173 16.51 -6.98 3.64
C GLY A 173 16.02 -8.42 3.85
N LYS A 174 16.21 -8.97 5.06
CA LYS A 174 15.75 -10.31 5.44
C LYS A 174 14.38 -10.26 6.13
N ALA A 175 13.99 -9.09 6.63
CA ALA A 175 12.68 -8.89 7.20
C ALA A 175 11.57 -8.93 6.13
N PRO A 176 10.32 -9.24 6.52
CA PRO A 176 9.18 -9.12 5.62
C PRO A 176 9.04 -7.72 5.04
N GLU A 177 8.53 -7.62 3.81
CA GLU A 177 8.33 -6.36 3.06
C GLU A 177 7.62 -5.27 3.88
N ARG A 178 6.66 -5.68 4.72
CA ARG A 178 5.94 -4.78 5.63
C ARG A 178 6.88 -4.03 6.57
N GLU A 179 7.94 -4.67 7.08
CA GLU A 179 8.80 -4.06 8.10
C GLU A 179 9.70 -3.00 7.47
N ALA A 180 10.21 -3.24 6.25
CA ALA A 180 10.94 -2.20 5.48
C ALA A 180 10.04 -0.99 5.16
N PHE A 181 8.77 -1.25 4.83
CA PHE A 181 7.78 -0.21 4.60
C PHE A 181 7.47 0.62 5.86
N LEU A 182 7.18 -0.04 6.98
CA LEU A 182 6.93 0.62 8.26
C LEU A 182 8.18 1.37 8.76
N PHE A 183 9.37 0.78 8.58
CA PHE A 183 10.65 1.39 8.92
C PHE A 183 10.88 2.70 8.18
N TRP A 184 10.69 2.72 6.84
CA TRP A 184 10.85 3.95 6.07
C TRP A 184 9.89 5.05 6.52
N ARG A 185 8.64 4.70 6.83
CA ARG A 185 7.66 5.68 7.29
C ARG A 185 7.95 6.19 8.70
N ALA A 186 8.42 5.33 9.60
CA ALA A 186 8.89 5.74 10.92
C ALA A 186 10.09 6.70 10.80
N LEU A 187 11.09 6.34 9.97
CA LEU A 187 12.26 7.18 9.71
C LEU A 187 11.86 8.56 9.17
N ARG A 188 10.92 8.59 8.21
CA ARG A 188 10.40 9.85 7.66
C ARG A 188 9.70 10.72 8.71
N GLN A 189 8.91 10.12 9.60
CA GLN A 189 8.27 10.84 10.70
C GLN A 189 9.31 11.45 11.64
N THR A 190 10.38 10.73 11.96
CA THR A 190 11.50 11.25 12.77
C THR A 190 12.27 12.38 12.07
N LEU A 191 12.50 12.27 10.76
CA LEU A 191 13.21 13.30 9.99
C LEU A 191 12.36 14.58 9.79
N GLY A 192 11.03 14.45 9.80
CA GLY A 192 10.12 15.59 9.73
C GLY A 192 10.05 16.23 8.34
N ALA A 193 10.95 17.16 8.02
CA ALA A 193 10.88 17.96 6.80
C ALA A 193 11.18 17.12 5.53
N PRO A 194 10.45 17.31 4.41
CA PRO A 194 10.70 16.59 3.16
C PRO A 194 12.15 16.70 2.64
N ALA A 195 12.80 17.85 2.88
CA ALA A 195 14.19 18.05 2.49
C ALA A 195 15.16 17.09 3.22
N ASP A 196 14.93 16.82 4.51
CA ASP A 196 15.79 15.93 5.28
C ASP A 196 15.49 14.45 4.99
N GLN A 197 14.22 14.13 4.70
CA GLN A 197 13.82 12.83 4.15
C GLN A 197 14.51 12.53 2.81
N SER A 198 14.51 13.51 1.90
CA SER A 198 15.19 13.43 0.61
C SER A 198 16.70 13.23 0.77
N LYS A 199 17.36 13.99 1.65
CA LYS A 199 18.79 13.82 1.94
C LYS A 199 19.11 12.42 2.45
N ALA A 200 18.30 11.89 3.37
CA ALA A 200 18.49 10.55 3.91
C ALA A 200 18.34 9.47 2.83
N LEU A 201 17.36 9.63 1.92
CA LEU A 201 17.17 8.70 0.80
C LEU A 201 18.35 8.73 -0.19
N ILE A 202 18.85 9.93 -0.54
CA ILE A 202 20.02 10.11 -1.41
C ILE A 202 21.28 9.51 -0.75
N ALA A 203 21.51 9.80 0.53
CA ALA A 203 22.62 9.24 1.28
C ALA A 203 22.57 7.70 1.28
N SER A 204 21.38 7.13 1.44
CA SER A 204 21.19 5.70 1.33
C SER A 204 21.47 5.16 -0.07
N ALA A 205 21.10 5.88 -1.14
CA ALA A 205 21.47 5.53 -2.51
C ALA A 205 22.99 5.50 -2.71
N HIS A 206 23.73 6.37 -2.00
CA HIS A 206 25.19 6.43 -2.02
C HIS A 206 25.87 5.35 -1.15
N GLY A 207 25.09 4.55 -0.43
CA GLY A 207 25.58 3.50 0.49
C GLY A 207 25.96 4.01 1.87
N ASP A 208 25.52 5.20 2.26
CA ASP A 208 25.65 5.64 3.65
C ASP A 208 24.73 4.82 4.55
N SER A 209 25.29 4.33 5.66
CA SER A 209 24.55 3.41 6.53
C SER A 209 23.43 4.10 7.30
N VAL A 210 22.22 3.54 7.22
CA VAL A 210 21.08 4.06 7.98
C VAL A 210 21.28 3.93 9.49
N LEU A 211 22.06 2.95 9.96
CA LEU A 211 22.37 2.79 11.38
C LEU A 211 23.21 3.96 11.91
N LYS A 212 24.12 4.50 11.09
CA LYS A 212 24.87 5.71 11.43
C LYS A 212 23.96 6.93 11.51
N LEU A 213 23.03 7.06 10.56
CA LEU A 213 22.01 8.12 10.61
C LEU A 213 21.17 7.99 11.90
N LEU A 214 20.64 6.81 12.20
CA LEU A 214 19.84 6.57 13.40
C LEU A 214 20.61 6.84 14.69
N ALA A 215 21.90 6.53 14.76
CA ALA A 215 22.73 6.85 15.91
C ALA A 215 22.86 8.37 16.17
N THR A 216 22.59 9.22 15.16
CA THR A 216 22.52 10.68 15.35
C THR A 216 21.16 11.16 15.84
N LEU A 217 20.10 10.36 15.60
CA LEU A 217 18.71 10.69 15.92
C LEU A 217 18.26 10.10 17.27
N ALA A 218 18.85 8.97 17.68
CA ALA A 218 18.48 8.25 18.88
C ALA A 218 19.71 7.63 19.57
N LYS A 219 19.64 7.51 20.90
CA LYS A 219 20.69 6.86 21.71
C LYS A 219 20.80 5.36 21.44
N SER A 220 19.67 4.72 21.10
CA SER A 220 19.57 3.29 20.82
C SER A 220 18.72 3.09 19.55
N PRO A 221 19.34 2.74 18.40
CA PRO A 221 18.62 2.50 17.15
C PRO A 221 17.57 1.38 17.24
N ASP A 222 17.87 0.30 17.96
CA ASP A 222 16.93 -0.81 18.14
C ASP A 222 15.70 -0.41 18.96
N GLU A 223 15.92 0.34 20.05
CA GLU A 223 14.82 0.85 20.87
C GLU A 223 13.99 1.90 20.10
N TRP A 224 14.65 2.78 19.36
CA TRP A 224 13.99 3.74 18.46
C TRP A 224 13.05 3.01 17.49
N TRP A 225 13.51 1.91 16.90
CA TRP A 225 12.69 1.14 15.97
C TRP A 225 11.44 0.57 16.65
N LEU A 226 11.58 -0.07 17.81
CA LEU A 226 10.44 -0.66 18.52
C LEU A 226 9.40 0.38 18.92
N VAL A 227 9.84 1.53 19.43
CA VAL A 227 8.97 2.63 19.85
C VAL A 227 8.23 3.22 18.65
N HIS A 228 8.95 3.65 17.61
CA HIS A 228 8.31 4.33 16.48
C HIS A 228 7.48 3.38 15.61
N ARG A 229 7.84 2.09 15.53
CA ARG A 229 6.96 1.08 14.93
C ARG A 229 5.63 1.02 15.67
N ALA A 230 5.64 0.97 17.00
CA ALA A 230 4.43 0.93 17.80
C ALA A 230 3.59 2.20 17.64
N GLU A 231 4.22 3.38 17.74
CA GLU A 231 3.55 4.67 17.53
C GLU A 231 2.90 4.76 16.14
N LEU A 232 3.60 4.32 15.10
CA LEU A 232 3.09 4.36 13.73
C LEU A 232 1.89 3.42 13.54
N LEU A 233 1.89 2.26 14.19
CA LEU A 233 0.77 1.32 14.16
C LEU A 233 -0.43 1.79 14.99
N LEU A 234 -0.21 2.50 16.10
CA LEU A 234 -1.25 3.03 16.98
C LEU A 234 -1.85 4.35 16.46
N SER A 235 -1.04 5.22 15.88
CA SER A 235 -1.44 6.55 15.40
C SER A 235 -2.28 6.51 14.12
N ARG A 236 -2.17 5.43 13.33
CA ARG A 236 -2.96 5.30 12.10
C ARG A 236 -4.40 4.92 12.44
N ALA A 237 -5.30 5.88 12.28
CA ALA A 237 -6.71 5.58 12.07
C ALA A 237 -6.84 4.83 10.71
N PRO A 238 -7.45 3.64 10.66
CA PRO A 238 -7.46 2.80 9.46
C PRO A 238 -8.22 3.48 8.30
N VAL A 239 -7.66 3.54 7.08
CA VAL A 239 -8.25 4.33 5.96
C VAL A 239 -9.64 3.83 5.59
N SER A 240 -9.89 2.52 5.76
CA SER A 240 -11.21 1.93 5.88
C SER A 240 -11.29 1.09 7.15
N LEU A 241 -12.43 1.13 7.85
CA LEU A 241 -12.76 0.19 8.90
C LEU A 241 -12.93 -1.20 8.25
N GLY A 242 -12.25 -2.21 8.79
CA GLY A 242 -12.50 -3.59 8.39
C GLY A 242 -13.89 -4.06 8.82
N LEU A 243 -14.21 -5.33 8.56
CA LEU A 243 -15.49 -5.92 8.96
C LEU A 243 -15.73 -5.81 10.47
N HIS A 244 -14.71 -6.13 11.28
CA HIS A 244 -14.82 -6.09 12.74
C HIS A 244 -14.86 -4.65 13.26
N GLU A 245 -13.95 -3.81 12.76
CA GLU A 245 -13.83 -2.41 13.21
C GLU A 245 -15.06 -1.58 12.83
N SER A 246 -15.72 -1.89 11.72
CA SER A 246 -17.00 -1.26 11.33
C SER A 246 -18.13 -1.65 12.26
N ALA A 247 -18.14 -2.89 12.73
CA ALA A 247 -19.12 -3.42 13.67
C ALA A 247 -18.94 -2.78 15.06
N GLU A 248 -17.72 -2.82 15.59
CA GLU A 248 -17.36 -2.19 16.87
C GLU A 248 -17.68 -0.69 16.86
N SER A 249 -17.33 0.00 15.77
CA SER A 249 -17.62 1.44 15.66
C SER A 249 -19.12 1.74 15.67
N LEU A 250 -19.95 0.92 15.03
CA LEU A 250 -21.42 1.07 15.12
C LEU A 250 -21.92 0.82 16.53
N ASP A 251 -21.39 -0.21 17.20
CA ASP A 251 -21.80 -0.56 18.55
C ASP A 251 -21.44 0.58 19.52
N ASP A 252 -20.25 1.18 19.40
CA ASP A 252 -19.83 2.34 20.18
C ASP A 252 -20.71 3.57 19.92
N ILE A 253 -21.00 3.88 18.64
CA ILE A 253 -21.82 5.03 18.26
C ILE A 253 -23.27 4.87 18.74
N SER A 254 -23.81 3.65 18.69
CA SER A 254 -25.20 3.33 19.08
C SER A 254 -25.38 3.01 20.57
N ARG A 255 -24.30 2.93 21.35
CA ARG A 255 -24.33 2.75 22.80
C ARG A 255 -24.48 4.10 23.52
N PHE A 256 -25.69 4.36 24.01
CA PHE A 256 -26.04 5.59 24.73
C PHE A 256 -25.98 5.41 26.24
N VAL A 257 -24.88 5.87 26.85
CA VAL A 257 -24.71 5.88 28.31
C VAL A 257 -24.68 7.33 28.78
N PHE A 258 -25.54 7.67 29.74
CA PHE A 258 -25.66 9.00 30.29
C PHE A 258 -25.86 8.94 31.81
N ASP A 259 -25.22 9.84 32.56
CA ASP A 259 -25.53 10.07 33.98
C ASP A 259 -26.79 10.92 34.09
N LEU A 260 -27.86 10.33 34.61
CA LEU A 260 -29.15 10.99 34.82
C LEU A 260 -29.35 11.47 36.28
N GLY A 261 -28.29 11.49 37.08
CA GLY A 261 -28.31 11.95 38.48
C GLY A 261 -28.30 10.82 39.52
N HIS A 262 -28.34 9.56 39.07
CA HIS A 262 -28.22 8.36 39.91
C HIS A 262 -27.09 7.43 39.45
N GLY A 263 -26.21 7.91 38.57
CA GLY A 263 -25.13 7.14 37.94
C GLY A 263 -25.39 6.91 36.45
N ASP A 264 -24.42 6.26 35.81
CA ASP A 264 -24.44 5.96 34.37
C ASP A 264 -25.53 4.93 34.03
N GLU A 265 -26.51 5.35 33.24
CA GLU A 265 -27.58 4.47 32.73
C GLU A 265 -27.42 4.24 31.22
N LEU A 266 -27.60 2.98 30.78
CA LEU A 266 -27.67 2.61 29.37
C LEU A 266 -29.10 2.81 28.87
N ILE A 267 -29.29 3.74 27.94
CA ILE A 267 -30.59 4.09 27.37
C ILE A 267 -30.72 3.45 26.00
N ALA A 268 -31.83 2.75 25.74
CA ALA A 268 -32.13 2.24 24.40
C ALA A 268 -32.42 3.39 23.43
N GLY A 269 -32.03 3.27 22.16
CA GLY A 269 -32.24 4.32 21.16
C GLY A 269 -33.65 4.91 21.14
N PRO A 270 -34.75 4.12 21.09
CA PRO A 270 -36.11 4.64 21.07
C PRO A 270 -36.48 5.41 22.34
N ASP A 271 -35.94 5.00 23.49
CA ASP A 271 -36.19 5.65 24.78
C ASP A 271 -35.40 6.94 24.96
N LEU A 272 -34.33 7.15 24.19
CA LEU A 272 -33.49 8.34 24.26
C LEU A 272 -34.26 9.62 23.91
N ALA A 273 -35.33 9.52 23.11
CA ALA A 273 -36.18 10.65 22.76
C ALA A 273 -36.80 11.34 24.00
N LYS A 274 -37.00 10.61 25.10
CA LYS A 274 -37.52 11.15 26.39
C LYS A 274 -36.53 12.11 27.06
N HIS A 275 -35.24 11.96 26.77
CA HIS A 275 -34.15 12.71 27.38
C HIS A 275 -33.55 13.76 26.43
N ARG A 276 -34.17 13.98 25.25
CA ARG A 276 -33.63 14.82 24.17
C ARG A 276 -33.36 16.26 24.59
N ASP A 277 -34.07 16.76 25.60
CA ASP A 277 -33.95 18.15 26.04
C ASP A 277 -32.77 18.41 26.97
N LEU A 278 -32.13 17.35 27.49
CA LEU A 278 -30.96 17.46 28.35
C LEU A 278 -29.74 17.96 27.55
N PRO A 279 -29.00 18.99 28.03
CA PRO A 279 -27.83 19.52 27.35
C PRO A 279 -26.76 18.47 27.04
N ALA A 280 -26.51 17.54 27.97
CA ALA A 280 -25.55 16.45 27.81
C ALA A 280 -25.93 15.50 26.66
N VAL A 281 -27.22 15.18 26.53
CA VAL A 281 -27.73 14.33 25.44
C VAL A 281 -27.58 15.06 24.10
N LYS A 282 -27.96 16.34 24.02
CA LYS A 282 -27.78 17.15 22.79
C LYS A 282 -26.32 17.20 22.34
N ALA A 283 -25.40 17.50 23.26
CA ALA A 283 -23.97 17.58 22.97
C ALA A 283 -23.39 16.23 22.51
N SER A 284 -23.73 15.14 23.21
CA SER A 284 -23.29 13.78 22.86
C SER A 284 -23.81 13.35 21.49
N MET A 285 -25.09 13.60 21.19
CA MET A 285 -25.70 13.28 19.89
C MET A 285 -25.05 14.05 18.74
N GLN A 286 -24.77 15.34 18.94
CA GLN A 286 -24.10 16.15 17.92
C GLN A 286 -22.65 15.69 17.69
N ALA A 287 -21.93 15.33 18.76
CA ALA A 287 -20.56 14.79 18.66
C ALA A 287 -20.55 13.44 17.92
N ARG A 288 -21.47 12.54 18.25
CA ARG A 288 -21.63 11.23 17.61
C ARG A 288 -21.99 11.35 16.13
N LEU A 289 -22.94 12.21 15.77
CA LEU A 289 -23.30 12.46 14.38
C LEU A 289 -22.12 13.04 13.58
N SER A 290 -21.36 13.96 14.18
CA SER A 290 -20.15 14.52 13.55
C SER A 290 -19.08 13.45 13.33
N GLY A 291 -18.90 12.54 14.30
CA GLY A 291 -18.04 11.37 14.17
C GLY A 291 -18.50 10.43 13.05
N LEU A 292 -19.78 10.07 13.04
CA LEU A 292 -20.37 9.19 12.02
C LEU A 292 -20.19 9.76 10.61
N ARG A 293 -20.44 11.07 10.41
CA ARG A 293 -20.25 11.75 9.11
C ARG A 293 -18.79 11.75 8.64
N ARG A 294 -17.83 11.84 9.57
CA ARG A 294 -16.40 11.77 9.24
C ARG A 294 -15.99 10.36 8.80
N GLU A 295 -16.55 9.34 9.43
CA GLU A 295 -16.15 7.94 9.23
C GLU A 295 -17.00 7.21 8.15
N ILE A 296 -18.10 7.80 7.66
CA ILE A 296 -19.03 7.15 6.71
C ILE A 296 -18.39 6.67 5.39
N LEU A 297 -17.31 7.33 4.95
CA LEU A 297 -16.57 6.93 3.75
C LEU A 297 -15.54 5.82 4.02
N ARG A 298 -15.29 5.53 5.30
CA ARG A 298 -14.29 4.56 5.76
C ARG A 298 -14.95 3.24 6.14
N GLN A 299 -16.25 3.22 6.40
CA GLN A 299 -16.97 2.02 6.82
C GLN A 299 -16.93 0.90 5.77
N ASN A 300 -16.91 -0.34 6.23
CA ASN A 300 -16.96 -1.52 5.37
C ASN A 300 -18.31 -1.59 4.63
N PRO A 301 -18.35 -1.84 3.31
CA PRO A 301 -19.59 -1.88 2.54
C PRO A 301 -20.71 -2.78 3.11
N VAL A 302 -20.35 -3.86 3.82
CA VAL A 302 -21.32 -4.75 4.49
C VAL A 302 -22.21 -4.00 5.50
N TYR A 303 -21.66 -2.99 6.16
CA TYR A 303 -22.36 -2.22 7.18
C TYR A 303 -22.99 -0.91 6.64
N HIS A 304 -22.93 -0.67 5.32
CA HIS A 304 -23.28 0.63 4.73
C HIS A 304 -24.69 1.10 5.06
N ASN A 305 -25.66 0.19 4.94
CA ASN A 305 -27.05 0.50 5.20
C ASN A 305 -27.26 0.85 6.67
N ALA A 306 -26.74 0.03 7.59
CA ALA A 306 -26.82 0.28 9.02
C ALA A 306 -26.18 1.64 9.42
N TRP A 307 -25.03 1.98 8.85
CA TRP A 307 -24.39 3.30 9.05
C TRP A 307 -25.28 4.45 8.57
N ARG A 308 -25.84 4.32 7.36
CA ARG A 308 -26.71 5.34 6.76
C ARG A 308 -27.97 5.55 7.59
N THR A 309 -28.61 4.46 8.02
CA THR A 309 -29.87 4.50 8.78
C THR A 309 -29.64 5.03 10.19
N LEU A 310 -28.54 4.65 10.86
CA LEU A 310 -28.15 5.24 12.15
C LEU A 310 -27.87 6.74 12.02
N GLY A 311 -27.17 7.16 10.96
CA GLY A 311 -26.94 8.57 10.66
C GLY A 311 -28.24 9.34 10.47
N ALA A 312 -29.17 8.81 9.67
CA ALA A 312 -30.49 9.40 9.45
C ALA A 312 -31.32 9.49 10.74
N TRP A 313 -31.22 8.48 11.60
CA TRP A 313 -31.85 8.48 12.93
C TRP A 313 -31.28 9.62 13.80
N MET A 314 -29.95 9.76 13.87
CA MET A 314 -29.30 10.82 14.65
C MET A 314 -29.60 12.23 14.12
N GLU A 315 -29.71 12.40 12.81
CA GLU A 315 -30.07 13.68 12.18
C GLU A 315 -31.49 14.12 12.54
N ARG A 316 -32.42 13.16 12.61
CA ARG A 316 -33.84 13.41 12.91
C ARG A 316 -34.14 13.46 14.40
N PHE A 317 -33.22 12.99 15.25
CA PHE A 317 -33.38 12.92 16.70
C PHE A 317 -33.89 14.23 17.37
N PRO A 318 -33.44 15.43 16.99
CA PRO A 318 -33.89 16.66 17.65
C PRO A 318 -35.40 16.95 17.48
N ASP A 319 -35.93 16.71 16.27
CA ASP A 319 -37.21 17.27 15.84
C ASP A 319 -38.29 16.22 15.53
N ALA A 320 -37.91 14.97 15.26
CA ALA A 320 -38.84 13.93 14.83
C ALA A 320 -39.74 13.42 15.95
N LYS A 321 -40.88 12.86 15.55
CA LYS A 321 -41.82 12.21 16.47
C LYS A 321 -41.22 10.90 17.02
N PRO A 322 -41.54 10.50 18.26
CA PRO A 322 -41.05 9.24 18.83
C PRO A 322 -41.35 8.00 17.96
N GLU A 323 -42.51 7.96 17.30
CA GLU A 323 -42.90 6.85 16.41
C GLU A 323 -41.98 6.75 15.17
N GLU A 324 -41.61 7.88 14.58
CA GLU A 324 -40.71 7.94 13.42
C GLU A 324 -39.28 7.53 13.81
N LEU A 325 -38.82 7.96 15.00
CA LEU A 325 -37.53 7.55 15.55
C LEU A 325 -37.51 6.06 15.90
N ALA A 326 -38.61 5.51 16.43
CA ALA A 326 -38.71 4.09 16.72
C ALA A 326 -38.66 3.24 15.44
N ALA A 327 -39.33 3.67 14.36
CA ALA A 327 -39.29 3.00 13.08
C ALA A 327 -37.87 2.96 12.47
N LEU A 328 -37.19 4.11 12.42
CA LEU A 328 -35.81 4.19 11.93
C LEU A 328 -34.83 3.38 12.80
N TRP A 329 -35.05 3.34 14.11
CA TRP A 329 -34.24 2.52 15.01
C TRP A 329 -34.43 1.02 14.76
N ALA A 330 -35.66 0.58 14.54
CA ALA A 330 -35.96 -0.81 14.20
C ALA A 330 -35.35 -1.22 12.85
N GLU A 331 -35.39 -0.33 11.86
CA GLU A 331 -34.73 -0.52 10.56
C GLU A 331 -33.21 -0.67 10.74
N TYR A 332 -32.58 0.23 11.50
CA TYR A 332 -31.16 0.14 11.86
C TYR A 332 -30.81 -1.20 12.51
N GLN A 333 -31.59 -1.65 13.50
CA GLN A 333 -31.34 -2.92 14.19
C GLN A 333 -31.44 -4.13 13.24
N ASN A 334 -32.42 -4.11 12.33
CA ASN A 334 -32.58 -5.15 11.33
C ASN A 334 -31.39 -5.19 10.35
N GLU A 335 -30.98 -4.03 9.82
CA GLU A 335 -29.83 -3.91 8.93
C GLU A 335 -28.52 -4.31 9.64
N ARG A 336 -28.34 -3.94 10.90
CA ARG A 336 -27.18 -4.34 11.73
C ARG A 336 -27.12 -5.85 11.90
N LYS A 337 -28.26 -6.52 12.07
CA LYS A 337 -28.35 -7.98 12.17
C LYS A 337 -28.03 -8.66 10.84
N GLN A 338 -28.56 -8.17 9.72
CA GLN A 338 -28.25 -8.69 8.39
C GLN A 338 -26.75 -8.54 8.05
N ALA A 339 -26.17 -7.39 8.39
CA ALA A 339 -24.73 -7.15 8.21
C ALA A 339 -23.87 -8.10 9.08
N GLU A 340 -24.34 -8.43 10.28
CA GLU A 340 -23.67 -9.40 11.17
C GLU A 340 -23.72 -10.83 10.62
N GLU A 341 -24.85 -11.24 10.06
CA GLU A 341 -24.99 -12.54 9.37
C GLU A 341 -24.03 -12.61 8.17
N LEU A 342 -24.01 -11.57 7.34
CA LEU A 342 -23.09 -11.49 6.20
C LEU A 342 -21.61 -11.46 6.64
N ARG A 343 -21.27 -10.78 7.74
CA ARG A 343 -19.92 -10.82 8.31
C ARG A 343 -19.50 -12.25 8.63
N ARG A 344 -20.36 -13.02 9.30
CA ARG A 344 -20.07 -14.41 9.66
C ARG A 344 -19.85 -15.29 8.43
N ASP A 345 -20.65 -15.10 7.39
CA ASP A 345 -20.51 -15.84 6.13
C ASP A 345 -19.18 -15.52 5.43
N VAL A 346 -18.81 -14.23 5.37
CA VAL A 346 -17.53 -13.79 4.81
C VAL A 346 -16.34 -14.34 5.60
N GLU A 347 -16.40 -14.29 6.93
CA GLU A 347 -15.35 -14.83 7.80
C GLU A 347 -15.21 -16.36 7.65
N ALA A 348 -16.34 -17.08 7.57
CA ALA A 348 -16.33 -18.52 7.32
C ALA A 348 -15.70 -18.86 5.96
N ALA A 349 -16.02 -18.09 4.91
CA ALA A 349 -15.44 -18.26 3.58
C ALA A 349 -13.93 -17.96 3.56
N MET A 350 -13.48 -16.93 4.29
CA MET A 350 -12.06 -16.59 4.38
C MET A 350 -11.25 -17.66 5.13
N ASN A 351 -11.81 -18.25 6.18
CA ASN A 351 -11.17 -19.33 6.94
C ASN A 351 -11.09 -20.65 6.15
N TRP A 352 -11.96 -20.86 5.16
CA TRP A 352 -11.90 -22.02 4.26
C TRP A 352 -10.73 -21.96 3.26
N VAL A 353 -10.22 -20.76 2.95
CA VAL A 353 -9.18 -20.56 1.91
C VAL A 353 -7.76 -20.65 2.49
N VAL A 354 -7.59 -20.75 3.81
CA VAL A 354 -6.30 -20.99 4.45
C VAL A 354 -6.26 -22.44 4.94
N PRO A 355 -5.64 -23.39 4.20
CA PRO A 355 -5.21 -24.62 4.84
C PRO A 355 -4.24 -24.22 5.95
N ALA A 356 -4.55 -24.60 7.18
CA ALA A 356 -3.62 -24.47 8.30
C ALA A 356 -2.26 -25.03 7.87
N ALA A 357 -1.27 -24.16 7.74
CA ALA A 357 0.11 -24.59 7.59
C ALA A 357 0.43 -25.45 8.82
N LYS A 358 0.62 -26.75 8.58
CA LYS A 358 1.18 -27.69 9.56
C LYS A 358 2.66 -27.43 9.75
#